data_AF-A0A1Q5JDW6-F1
#
_entry.id   AF-A0A1Q5JDW6-F1
#
_cell.length_a   1.000
_cell.length_b   1.000
_cell.length_c   1.000
_cell.angle_alpha   90.00
_cell.angle_beta   90.00
_cell.angle_gamma   90.00
#
_symmetry.space_group_name_H-M   'P 1'
#
loop_
_entity.id
_entity.type
_entity.pdbx_description
1 polymer ?
#
loop_
_entity_poly.entity_id
_entity_poly.type
_entity_poly.pdbx_seq_one_letter_code
_entity_poly.pdbx_strand_id
1 'polypeptide(L)' 'MSEQMTRDRALEIVHDCYTTGQPQSTAAELTGYSRSWVASEYRRLKARGISPVAGQLELFDTA' A
#
# COMPACT_ATOMS: atom_id res chain seq x y z
N MET A 1 6.83 0.69 -25.95
CA MET A 1 5.93 1.66 -25.32
C MET A 1 5.56 1.12 -23.96
N SER A 2 6.15 1.63 -22.88
CA SER A 2 5.68 1.28 -21.53
C SER A 2 4.28 1.81 -21.36
N GLU A 3 3.31 0.93 -21.13
CA GLU A 3 2.00 1.34 -20.63
C GLU A 3 2.25 2.10 -19.33
N GLN A 4 2.01 3.42 -19.36
CA GLN A 4 2.20 4.26 -18.20
C GLN A 4 1.15 3.84 -17.17
N MET A 5 1.58 3.35 -16.02
CA MET A 5 0.69 3.03 -14.91
C MET A 5 -0.16 4.26 -14.57
N THR A 6 -1.48 4.12 -14.66
CA THR A 6 -2.40 5.18 -14.23
C THR A 6 -2.40 5.26 -12.70
N ARG A 7 -2.66 6.46 -12.16
CA ARG A 7 -2.74 6.67 -10.71
C ARG A 7 -3.81 5.80 -10.07
N ASP A 8 -4.96 5.63 -10.73
CA ASP A 8 -6.07 4.82 -10.22
C ASP A 8 -5.67 3.35 -10.09
N ARG A 9 -4.97 2.81 -11.10
CA ARG A 9 -4.45 1.45 -11.02
C ARG A 9 -3.40 1.28 -9.92
N ALA A 10 -2.55 2.28 -9.71
CA ALA A 10 -1.60 2.27 -8.59
C ALA A 10 -2.32 2.28 -7.22
N LEU A 11 -3.41 3.03 -7.08
CA LEU A 11 -4.21 3.05 -5.86
C LEU A 11 -4.90 1.70 -5.59
N GLU A 12 -5.39 1.02 -6.63
CA GLU A 12 -5.92 -0.34 -6.51
C GLU A 12 -4.86 -1.32 -6.00
N ILE A 13 -3.67 -1.29 -6.58
CA ILE A 13 -2.55 -2.15 -6.16
C ILE A 13 -2.15 -1.87 -4.71
N VAL A 14 -2.05 -0.58 -4.32
CA VAL A 14 -1.75 -0.18 -2.95
C VAL A 14 -2.82 -0.68 -1.98
N HIS A 15 -4.10 -0.54 -2.35
CA HIS A 15 -5.20 -1.03 -1.53
C HIS A 15 -5.12 -2.54 -1.34
N ASP A 16 -4.93 -3.29 -2.42
CA ASP A 16 -4.81 -4.75 -2.37
C ASP A 16 -3.63 -5.20 -1.50
N CYS A 17 -2.45 -4.61 -1.73
CA CYS A 17 -1.26 -4.86 -0.92
C CYS A 17 -1.52 -4.55 0.56
N TYR A 18 -2.16 -3.42 0.86
CA TYR A 18 -2.51 -3.06 2.22
C TYR A 18 -3.48 -4.06 2.85
N THR A 19 -4.57 -4.41 2.17
CA THR A 19 -5.58 -5.34 2.70
C THR A 19 -5.06 -6.76 2.86
N THR A 20 -4.10 -7.18 2.04
CA THR A 20 -3.46 -8.50 2.12
C THR A 20 -2.24 -8.54 3.04
N GLY A 21 -1.88 -7.44 3.70
CA GLY A 21 -0.75 -7.37 4.63
C GLY A 21 0.62 -7.33 3.97
N GLN A 22 0.71 -7.05 2.67
CA GLN A 22 1.98 -6.93 1.96
C GLN A 22 2.77 -5.70 2.42
N PRO A 23 4.12 -5.80 2.46
CA PRO A 23 4.96 -4.68 2.85
C PRO A 23 4.89 -3.56 1.80
N GLN A 24 5.15 -2.32 2.25
CA GLN A 24 5.14 -1.13 1.39
C GLN A 24 6.17 -1.22 0.24
N SER A 25 7.26 -1.98 0.44
CA SER A 25 8.25 -2.24 -0.62
C SER A 25 7.62 -2.97 -1.81
N THR A 26 6.79 -3.99 -1.56
CA THR A 26 6.07 -4.72 -2.62
C THR A 26 5.15 -3.77 -3.39
N ALA A 27 4.37 -2.95 -2.68
CA ALA A 27 3.50 -1.98 -3.34
C ALA A 27 4.28 -0.92 -4.14
N ALA A 28 5.45 -0.48 -3.66
CA ALA A 28 6.29 0.48 -4.39
C ALA A 28 6.88 -0.14 -5.67
N GLU A 29 7.32 -1.39 -5.62
CA GLU A 29 7.82 -2.13 -6.78
C GLU A 29 6.73 -2.35 -7.82
N LEU A 30 5.53 -2.77 -7.40
CA LEU A 30 4.42 -3.05 -8.31
C LEU A 30 3.84 -1.80 -8.97
N THR A 31 3.85 -0.66 -8.27
CA THR A 31 3.27 0.60 -8.78
C THR A 31 4.30 1.47 -9.50
N GLY A 32 5.59 1.31 -9.20
CA GLY A 32 6.65 2.21 -9.65
C GLY A 32 6.65 3.59 -8.96
N TYR A 33 5.80 3.80 -7.96
CA TYR A 33 5.77 5.04 -7.17
C TYR A 33 6.80 5.02 -6.05
N SER A 34 7.13 6.20 -5.52
CA SER A 34 8.06 6.31 -4.41
C SER A 34 7.51 5.63 -3.15
N ARG A 35 8.42 5.10 -2.32
CA ARG A 35 8.07 4.55 -1.00
C ARG A 35 7.32 5.57 -0.12
N SER A 36 7.67 6.86 -0.21
CA SER A 36 7.01 7.94 0.53
C SER A 36 5.56 8.16 0.11
N TRP A 37 5.26 7.99 -1.17
CA TRP A 37 3.90 8.06 -1.70
C TRP A 37 3.08 6.87 -1.20
N VAL A 38 3.61 5.64 -1.34
CA VAL A 38 2.96 4.40 -0.85
C VAL A 38 2.69 4.46 0.66
N ALA A 39 3.68 4.90 1.47
CA ALA A 39 3.51 5.05 2.91
C ALA A 39 2.40 6.04 3.29
N SER A 40 2.19 7.08 2.47
CA SER A 40 1.13 8.05 2.69
C SER A 40 -0.24 7.47 2.35
N GLU A 41 -0.35 6.66 1.29
CA GLU A 41 -1.60 5.95 0.96
C GLU A 41 -1.93 4.87 2.01
N TYR A 42 -0.96 4.10 2.50
CA TYR A 42 -1.17 3.13 3.59
C TYR A 42 -1.73 3.81 4.85
N ARG A 43 -1.18 4.99 5.23
CA ARG A 43 -1.70 5.79 6.35
C ARG A 43 -3.13 6.26 6.11
N ARG A 44 -3.48 6.63 4.88
CA ARG A 44 -4.87 7.01 4.53
C ARG A 44 -5.82 5.84 4.64
N LEU A 45 -5.42 4.64 4.21
CA LEU A 45 -6.25 3.43 4.34
C LEU A 45 -6.49 3.09 5.82
N LYS A 46 -5.43 3.14 6.66
CA LYS A 46 -5.54 2.99 8.12
C LYS A 46 -6.48 4.03 8.74
N ALA A 47 -6.33 5.31 8.37
CA ALA A 47 -7.17 6.39 8.86
C ALA A 47 -8.64 6.27 8.45
N ARG A 48 -8.94 5.59 7.34
CA ARG A 48 -10.29 5.26 6.88
C ARG A 48 -10.89 4.03 7.58
N GLY A 49 -10.17 3.42 8.52
CA GLY A 49 -10.61 2.21 9.23
C GLY A 49 -10.53 0.94 8.38
N ILE A 50 -9.84 0.98 7.24
CA ILE A 50 -9.56 -0.23 6.47
C ILE A 50 -8.50 -0.99 7.26
N SER A 51 -8.83 -2.19 7.72
CA SER A 51 -7.88 -3.06 8.39
C SER A 51 -7.22 -3.98 7.36
N PRO A 52 -5.91 -4.23 7.44
CA PRO A 52 -5.35 -5.42 6.81
C PRO A 52 -6.05 -6.66 7.36
N VAL A 53 -6.08 -7.75 6.58
CA VAL A 53 -6.58 -9.05 7.04
C VAL A 53 -5.97 -9.35 8.42
N ALA A 54 -6.86 -9.63 9.38
CA ALA A 54 -6.56 -9.76 10.79
C ALA A 54 -5.44 -10.79 11.02
N GLY A 55 -4.27 -10.32 11.45
CA GLY A 55 -3.14 -11.19 11.79
C GLY A 55 -1.75 -10.59 11.61
N GLN A 56 -1.58 -9.43 10.96
CA GLN A 56 -0.23 -8.88 10.68
C GLN A 56 0.03 -7.43 11.11
N LEU A 57 -0.91 -6.79 11.82
CA LEU A 57 -0.69 -5.42 12.33
C LEU A 57 0.36 -5.34 13.46
N GLU A 58 0.72 -6.46 14.10
CA GLU A 58 1.79 -6.50 15.10
C GLU A 58 3.19 -6.21 14.54
N LEU A 59 3.37 -6.11 13.22
CA LEU A 59 4.66 -5.80 12.58
C LEU A 59 4.86 -4.32 12.25
N PHE A 60 3.83 -3.48 12.38
CA PHE A 60 3.87 -2.07 11.93
C PHE A 60 3.81 -1.03 13.05
N ASP A 61 3.61 -1.46 14.30
CA ASP A 61 3.81 -0.64 15.49
C ASP A 61 5.17 -0.98 16.10
N THR A 62 6.22 -0.40 15.53
CA THR A 62 7.45 -0.15 16.28
C THR A 62 7.40 1.32 16.71
N ALA A 63 7.51 1.50 18.02
CA ALA A 63 7.61 2.76 18.74
C ALA A 63 8.57 3.78 18.10
#